data_AF-A0AB34JY91-F1
#
_entry.id   AF-A0AB34JY91-F1
#
_cell.length_a   1.000
_cell.length_b   1.000
_cell.length_c   1.000
_cell.angle_alpha   90.00
_cell.angle_beta   90.00
_cell.angle_gamma   90.00
#
_symmetry.space_group_name_H-M   'P 1'
#
loop_
_entity.id
_entity.type
_entity.pdbx_description
1 polymer ?
#
loop_
_entity_poly.entity_id
_entity_poly.type
_entity_poly.pdbx_seq_one_letter_code
_entity_poly.pdbx_strand_id
1 'polypeptide(L)'
;MIEVHDKRHRSCLPAWNWPWWKPPSPAPAQRTVQASLTELVAPRTYFDTPIYMMVLQRYPWLVTLMLIQSTSGMIVERFENLIQQHVILASFLTMLVGGGGNSSGQTVAELVKRLGMGEVRSDDLCRVLRKEVAIGLFLSLGLGVVAFPRVRYLAKSATDLDAAAIALSYCLIVVVANSIGVVVVMVLHRCKMAAVGSPPVVQVVVDVTGTAITMVVANAVLGVAKGE
;
A
#
# COMPACT_ATOMS: atom_id res chain seq x y z
N MET A 1 -31.61 18.25 53.28
CA MET A 1 -31.03 16.89 53.25
C MET A 1 -31.38 16.26 51.90
N ILE A 2 -30.67 16.72 50.87
CA ILE A 2 -29.89 15.93 49.90
C ILE A 2 -30.74 15.40 48.72
N GLU A 3 -30.90 16.27 47.72
CA GLU A 3 -30.91 15.91 46.30
C GLU A 3 -29.53 15.33 45.93
N VAL A 4 -29.51 14.15 45.30
CA VAL A 4 -28.39 13.73 44.45
C VAL A 4 -28.94 13.24 43.12
N HIS A 5 -28.74 14.12 42.16
CA HIS A 5 -28.63 13.91 40.74
C HIS A 5 -27.65 12.75 40.44
N ASP A 6 -28.05 11.72 39.68
CA ASP A 6 -27.05 10.98 38.90
C ASP A 6 -27.56 10.51 37.54
N LYS A 7 -26.66 10.70 36.58
CA LYS A 7 -26.81 10.78 35.14
C LYS A 7 -26.92 9.39 34.53
N ARG A 8 -27.68 9.33 33.44
CA ARG A 8 -27.62 8.26 32.43
C ARG A 8 -26.21 8.18 31.85
N HIS A 9 -25.34 7.38 32.46
CA HIS A 9 -24.17 6.81 31.81
C HIS A 9 -24.52 5.40 31.30
N ARG A 10 -25.09 5.33 30.09
CA ARG A 10 -24.99 4.10 29.29
C ARG A 10 -23.57 3.99 28.78
N SER A 11 -22.69 3.42 29.61
CA SER A 11 -21.42 2.89 29.16
C SER A 11 -21.68 1.66 28.29
N CYS A 12 -21.39 1.77 26.98
CA CYS A 12 -21.20 0.62 26.10
C CYS A 12 -20.05 -0.22 26.68
N LEU A 13 -20.39 -1.31 27.38
CA LEU A 13 -19.42 -2.33 27.74
C LEU A 13 -18.99 -3.08 26.47
N PRO A 14 -17.69 -3.36 26.26
CA PRO A 14 -17.26 -4.27 25.22
C PRO A 14 -17.75 -5.68 25.59
N ALA A 15 -18.52 -6.31 24.72
CA ALA A 15 -19.00 -7.68 24.92
C ALA A 15 -17.80 -8.64 24.93
N TRP A 16 -17.36 -9.02 26.12
CA TRP A 16 -16.33 -9.99 26.39
C TRP A 16 -16.93 -11.40 26.20
N ASN A 17 -16.65 -12.04 25.06
CA ASN A 17 -17.27 -13.31 24.68
C ASN A 17 -16.45 -14.49 25.26
N TRP A 18 -16.94 -15.13 26.31
CA TRP A 18 -16.25 -16.19 27.01
C TRP A 18 -16.76 -17.59 26.56
N PRO A 19 -15.90 -18.61 26.37
CA PRO A 19 -16.27 -19.85 25.67
C PRO A 19 -17.43 -20.66 26.27
N TRP A 20 -17.74 -20.48 27.56
CA TRP A 20 -18.79 -21.23 28.26
C TRP A 20 -19.93 -20.37 28.82
N TRP A 21 -19.90 -19.05 28.64
CA TRP A 21 -20.99 -18.19 29.08
C TRP A 21 -21.89 -17.84 27.89
N LYS A 22 -23.08 -18.45 27.85
CA LYS A 22 -24.17 -17.99 26.98
C LYS A 22 -25.06 -17.05 27.81
N PRO A 23 -25.22 -15.77 27.43
CA PRO A 23 -26.22 -14.94 28.08
C PRO A 23 -27.61 -15.60 28.00
N PRO A 24 -28.48 -15.41 29.00
CA PRO A 24 -29.82 -15.96 28.97
C PRO A 24 -30.52 -15.53 27.68
N SER A 25 -31.11 -16.51 26.99
CA SER A 25 -31.74 -16.26 25.70
C SER A 25 -32.81 -15.18 25.86
N PRO A 26 -32.84 -14.14 25.01
CA PRO A 26 -33.83 -13.08 25.13
C PRO A 26 -35.24 -13.66 25.07
N ALA A 27 -36.18 -13.02 25.77
CA ALA A 27 -37.59 -13.40 25.77
C ALA A 27 -38.13 -13.47 24.32
N PRO A 28 -39.13 -14.32 24.01
CA PRO A 28 -39.57 -14.55 22.63
C PRO A 28 -39.93 -13.28 21.87
N ALA A 29 -40.50 -12.26 22.53
CA ALA A 29 -40.77 -10.95 21.93
C ALA A 29 -39.50 -10.14 21.59
N GLN A 30 -38.44 -10.25 22.41
CA GLN A 30 -37.15 -9.59 22.16
C GLN A 30 -36.38 -10.27 21.03
N ARG A 31 -36.55 -11.58 20.81
CA ARG A 31 -35.93 -12.29 19.66
C ARG A 31 -36.48 -11.79 18.33
N THR A 32 -37.80 -11.57 18.25
CA THR A 32 -38.43 -11.07 17.03
C THR A 32 -37.95 -9.65 16.73
N VAL A 33 -37.95 -8.76 17.73
CA VAL A 33 -37.45 -7.38 17.56
C VAL A 33 -35.95 -7.36 17.24
N GLN A 34 -35.12 -8.16 17.91
CA GLN A 34 -33.70 -8.25 17.62
C GLN A 34 -33.45 -8.80 16.20
N ALA A 35 -34.17 -9.83 15.77
CA ALA A 35 -34.07 -10.39 14.42
C ALA A 35 -34.47 -9.35 13.36
N SER A 36 -35.58 -8.64 13.55
CA SER A 36 -36.03 -7.56 12.65
C SER A 36 -35.03 -6.40 12.58
N LEU A 37 -34.43 -6.02 13.72
CA LEU A 37 -33.39 -4.99 13.76
C LEU A 37 -32.10 -5.45 13.06
N THR A 38 -31.77 -6.74 13.14
CA THR A 38 -30.60 -7.31 12.46
C THR A 38 -30.84 -7.39 10.95
N GLU A 39 -32.08 -7.63 10.52
CA GLU A 39 -32.51 -7.65 9.12
C GLU A 39 -32.51 -6.24 8.51
N LEU A 40 -32.95 -5.23 9.27
CA LEU A 40 -32.93 -3.81 8.87
C LEU A 40 -31.51 -3.21 8.80
N VAL A 41 -30.57 -3.78 9.54
CA VAL A 41 -29.15 -3.37 9.59
C VAL A 41 -28.25 -4.35 8.83
N ALA A 42 -28.83 -5.37 8.18
CA ALA A 42 -28.06 -6.30 7.38
C ALA A 42 -27.35 -5.52 6.28
N PRO A 43 -26.01 -5.58 6.20
CA PRO A 43 -25.28 -4.89 5.14
C PRO A 43 -25.82 -5.39 3.81
N ARG A 44 -26.27 -4.47 2.95
CA ARG A 44 -26.75 -4.81 1.60
C ARG A 44 -25.70 -5.70 0.96
N THR A 45 -26.13 -6.82 0.39
CA THR A 45 -25.19 -7.69 -0.31
C THR A 45 -24.63 -6.93 -1.52
N TYR A 46 -23.51 -7.42 -2.06
CA TYR A 46 -22.84 -6.78 -3.20
C TYR A 46 -23.82 -6.55 -4.37
N PHE A 47 -24.66 -7.54 -4.69
CA PHE A 47 -25.60 -7.45 -5.81
C PHE A 47 -26.85 -6.60 -5.49
N ASP A 48 -27.16 -6.37 -4.21
CA ASP A 48 -28.30 -5.55 -3.78
C ASP A 48 -27.95 -4.06 -3.61
N THR A 49 -26.65 -3.73 -3.66
CA THR A 49 -26.18 -2.36 -3.53
C THR A 49 -26.21 -1.69 -4.91
N PRO A 50 -26.99 -0.61 -5.11
CA PRO A 50 -27.10 0.02 -6.41
C PRO A 50 -25.76 0.64 -6.84
N ILE A 51 -25.48 0.60 -8.14
CA ILE A 51 -24.18 1.02 -8.72
C ILE A 51 -23.77 2.42 -8.26
N TYR A 52 -24.69 3.39 -8.26
CA TYR A 52 -24.39 4.77 -7.87
C TYR A 52 -23.85 4.86 -6.43
N MET A 53 -24.38 4.07 -5.49
CA MET A 53 -23.88 4.04 -4.11
C MET A 53 -22.45 3.52 -4.04
N MET A 54 -22.13 2.47 -4.79
CA MET A 54 -20.75 1.96 -4.87
C MET A 54 -19.80 3.00 -5.48
N VAL A 55 -20.25 3.72 -6.51
CA VAL A 55 -19.46 4.80 -7.15
C VAL A 55 -19.20 5.92 -6.14
N LEU A 56 -20.22 6.40 -5.43
CA LEU A 56 -20.08 7.46 -4.41
C LEU A 56 -19.13 7.08 -3.26
N GLN A 57 -19.03 5.79 -2.92
CA GLN A 57 -18.07 5.30 -1.92
C GLN A 57 -16.63 5.26 -2.44
N ARG A 58 -16.42 4.98 -3.73
CA ARG A 58 -15.08 4.80 -4.33
C ARG A 58 -14.54 6.08 -4.96
N TYR A 59 -15.39 6.91 -5.54
CA TYR A 59 -15.00 8.06 -6.34
C TYR A 59 -14.16 9.09 -5.55
N PRO A 60 -14.57 9.56 -4.35
CA PRO A 60 -13.76 10.51 -3.59
C PRO A 60 -12.38 9.96 -3.23
N TRP A 61 -12.33 8.66 -2.92
CA TRP A 61 -11.10 7.95 -2.62
C TRP A 61 -10.17 7.87 -3.84
N LEU A 62 -10.69 7.47 -5.00
CA LEU A 62 -9.92 7.38 -6.25
C LEU A 62 -9.42 8.75 -6.73
N VAL A 63 -10.25 9.80 -6.63
CA VAL A 63 -9.84 11.17 -6.96
C VAL A 63 -8.69 11.63 -6.05
N THR A 64 -8.77 11.34 -4.76
CA THR A 64 -7.70 11.68 -3.80
C THR A 64 -6.39 10.97 -4.17
N LEU A 65 -6.45 9.66 -4.44
CA LEU A 65 -5.27 8.89 -4.87
C LEU A 65 -4.68 9.44 -6.17
N MET A 66 -5.53 9.78 -7.15
CA MET A 66 -5.10 10.36 -8.43
C MET A 66 -4.34 11.67 -8.22
N LEU A 67 -4.86 12.60 -7.41
CA LEU A 67 -4.22 13.89 -7.15
C LEU A 67 -2.85 13.74 -6.50
N ILE A 68 -2.72 12.81 -5.54
CA ILE A 68 -1.42 12.51 -4.92
C ILE A 68 -0.47 11.89 -5.95
N GLN A 69 -0.97 10.95 -6.76
CA GLN A 69 -0.17 10.28 -7.79
C GLN A 69 0.33 11.25 -8.87
N SER A 70 -0.42 12.33 -9.18
CA SER A 70 0.00 13.38 -10.12
C SER A 70 1.32 14.07 -9.73
N THR A 71 1.71 14.03 -8.46
CA THR A 71 3.00 14.58 -8.01
C THR A 71 4.21 13.88 -8.64
N SER A 72 4.06 12.61 -9.06
CA SER A 72 5.11 11.90 -9.82
C SER A 72 5.44 12.58 -11.15
N GLY A 73 4.45 13.16 -11.84
CA GLY A 73 4.67 13.90 -13.08
C GLY A 73 5.53 15.15 -12.88
N MET A 74 5.31 15.89 -11.79
CA MET A 74 6.12 17.06 -11.43
C MET A 74 7.58 16.68 -11.15
N ILE A 75 7.83 15.48 -10.63
CA ILE A 75 9.19 14.97 -10.43
C ILE A 75 9.85 14.75 -11.79
N VAL A 76 9.18 14.10 -12.74
CA VAL A 76 9.74 13.86 -14.09
C VAL A 76 10.06 15.17 -14.79
N GLU A 77 9.18 16.17 -14.70
CA GLU A 77 9.37 17.49 -15.31
C GLU A 77 10.65 18.18 -14.82
N ARG A 78 11.00 18.02 -13.54
CA ARG A 78 12.26 18.56 -12.99
C ARG A 78 13.52 17.94 -13.59
N PHE A 79 13.41 16.77 -14.20
CA PHE A 79 14.50 16.05 -14.87
C PHE A 79 14.30 16.01 -16.40
N GLU A 80 13.60 16.99 -16.98
CA GLU A 80 13.32 17.04 -18.42
C GLU A 80 14.58 16.89 -19.28
N ASN A 81 15.67 17.60 -18.95
CA ASN A 81 16.94 17.50 -19.68
C ASN A 81 17.50 16.07 -19.70
N LEU A 82 17.41 15.35 -18.57
CA LEU A 82 17.85 13.95 -18.49
C LEU A 82 16.99 13.06 -19.38
N ILE A 83 15.68 13.28 -19.38
CA ILE A 83 14.73 12.51 -20.21
C ILE A 83 14.92 12.80 -21.69
N GLN A 84 15.23 14.05 -22.07
CA GLN A 84 15.51 14.41 -23.46
C GLN A 84 16.78 13.70 -23.98
N GLN A 85 17.81 13.58 -23.14
CA GLN A 85 19.04 12.86 -23.49
C GLN A 85 18.84 11.34 -23.46
N HIS A 86 18.04 10.84 -22.52
CA HIS A 86 17.83 9.42 -22.27
C HIS A 86 16.33 9.08 -22.29
N VAL A 87 15.70 9.23 -23.46
CA VAL A 87 14.25 9.00 -23.67
C VAL A 87 13.80 7.62 -23.20
N ILE A 88 14.72 6.65 -23.20
CA ILE A 88 14.43 5.29 -22.78
C ILE A 88 14.00 5.18 -21.31
N LEU A 89 14.45 6.09 -20.44
CA LEU A 89 14.03 6.14 -19.04
C LEU A 89 12.51 6.29 -18.92
N ALA A 90 11.90 7.13 -19.76
CA ALA A 90 10.45 7.32 -19.77
C ALA A 90 9.70 6.05 -20.19
N SER A 91 10.24 5.29 -21.15
CA SER A 91 9.63 4.03 -21.60
C SER A 91 9.65 2.92 -20.55
N PHE A 92 10.63 2.94 -19.64
CA PHE A 92 10.74 1.95 -18.55
C PHE A 92 10.17 2.43 -17.21
N LEU A 93 9.77 3.69 -17.09
CA LEU A 93 9.27 4.24 -15.82
C LEU A 93 8.05 3.48 -15.28
N THR A 94 7.11 3.14 -16.17
CA THR A 94 5.91 2.36 -15.82
C THR A 94 6.25 0.95 -15.35
N MET A 95 7.27 0.33 -15.94
CA MET A 95 7.78 -0.97 -15.50
C MET A 95 8.39 -0.88 -14.10
N LEU A 96 9.22 0.13 -13.85
CA LEU A 96 9.93 0.30 -12.58
C LEU A 96 8.94 0.48 -11.42
N VAL A 97 8.02 1.43 -11.58
CA VAL A 97 7.00 1.74 -10.60
C VAL A 97 5.99 0.60 -10.44
N GLY A 98 5.51 0.02 -11.55
CA GLY A 98 4.59 -1.12 -11.50
C GLY A 98 5.21 -2.36 -10.88
N GLY A 99 6.49 -2.64 -11.17
CA GLY A 99 7.24 -3.75 -10.58
C GLY A 99 7.49 -3.58 -9.08
N GLY A 100 7.87 -2.37 -8.64
CA GLY A 100 7.96 -2.04 -7.23
C GLY A 100 6.63 -2.19 -6.49
N GLY A 101 5.55 -1.73 -7.12
CA GLY A 101 4.18 -1.85 -6.63
C GLY A 101 3.74 -3.30 -6.46
N ASN A 102 4.00 -4.15 -7.46
CA ASN A 102 3.72 -5.58 -7.39
C ASN A 102 4.52 -6.27 -6.28
N SER A 103 5.81 -5.95 -6.14
CA SER A 103 6.66 -6.49 -5.07
C SER A 103 6.12 -6.10 -3.69
N SER A 104 5.84 -4.82 -3.47
CA SER A 104 5.29 -4.37 -2.20
C SER A 104 3.88 -4.93 -1.96
N GLY A 105 3.07 -5.12 -3.00
CA GLY A 105 1.74 -5.73 -2.90
C GLY A 105 1.81 -7.17 -2.39
N GLN A 106 2.82 -7.94 -2.80
CA GLN A 106 3.07 -9.28 -2.27
C GLN A 106 3.42 -9.24 -0.78
N THR A 107 4.35 -8.36 -0.37
CA THR A 107 4.71 -8.16 1.04
C THR A 107 3.49 -7.74 1.88
N VAL A 108 2.68 -6.81 1.37
CA VAL A 108 1.47 -6.32 2.04
C VAL A 108 0.45 -7.45 2.25
N ALA A 109 0.16 -8.23 1.20
CA ALA A 109 -0.80 -9.33 1.27
C ALA A 109 -0.36 -10.39 2.29
N GLU A 110 0.92 -10.74 2.29
CA GLU A 110 1.50 -11.68 3.24
C GLU A 110 1.42 -11.16 4.68
N LEU A 111 1.77 -9.90 4.91
CA LEU A 111 1.78 -9.30 6.23
C LEU A 111 0.36 -9.17 6.80
N VAL A 112 -0.61 -8.73 6.00
CA VAL A 112 -2.03 -8.68 6.41
C VAL A 112 -2.53 -10.07 6.81
N LYS A 113 -2.17 -11.11 6.05
CA LYS A 113 -2.50 -12.50 6.39
C LYS A 113 -1.87 -12.92 7.72
N ARG A 114 -0.57 -12.67 7.93
CA ARG A 114 0.15 -13.05 9.16
C ARG A 114 -0.35 -12.30 10.40
N LEU A 115 -0.71 -11.02 10.25
CA LEU A 115 -1.38 -10.25 11.29
C LEU A 115 -2.73 -10.87 11.65
N GLY A 116 -3.51 -11.31 10.66
CA GLY A 116 -4.78 -12.01 10.88
C GLY A 116 -4.66 -13.35 11.59
N MET A 117 -3.54 -14.06 11.41
CA MET A 117 -3.22 -15.33 12.10
C MET A 117 -2.59 -15.11 13.48
N GLY A 118 -2.26 -13.87 13.87
CA GLY A 118 -1.58 -13.55 15.12
C GLY A 118 -0.10 -13.94 15.18
N GLU A 119 0.51 -14.33 14.06
CA GLU A 119 1.94 -14.68 13.96
C GLU A 119 2.85 -13.45 14.07
N VAL A 120 2.33 -12.28 13.71
CA VAL A 120 3.03 -10.99 13.75
C VAL A 120 2.21 -10.03 14.61
N ARG A 121 2.88 -9.25 15.46
CA ARG A 121 2.24 -8.21 16.27
C ARG A 121 2.65 -6.82 15.78
N SER A 122 1.85 -5.80 16.07
CA SER A 122 2.15 -4.40 15.70
C SER A 122 3.48 -3.90 16.28
N ASP A 123 3.94 -4.44 17.41
CA ASP A 123 5.20 -4.06 18.05
C ASP A 123 6.43 -4.70 17.37
N ASP A 124 6.24 -5.67 16.46
CA ASP A 124 7.34 -6.33 15.74
C ASP A 124 7.86 -5.51 14.54
N LEU A 125 7.46 -4.24 14.39
CA LEU A 125 7.77 -3.41 13.21
C LEU A 125 9.24 -3.48 12.79
N CYS A 126 10.18 -3.25 13.73
CA CYS A 126 11.60 -3.26 13.41
C CYS A 126 12.09 -4.66 12.98
N ARG A 127 11.57 -5.73 13.60
CA ARG A 127 11.93 -7.12 13.28
C ARG A 127 11.40 -7.51 11.90
N VAL A 128 10.16 -7.16 11.58
CA VAL A 128 9.55 -7.40 10.27
C VAL A 128 10.27 -6.60 9.19
N LEU A 129 10.51 -5.31 9.43
CA LEU A 129 11.19 -4.44 8.48
C LEU A 129 12.59 -4.96 8.12
N ARG A 130 13.39 -5.36 9.11
CA ARG A 130 14.72 -5.95 8.86
C ARG A 130 14.66 -7.22 8.02
N LYS A 131 13.67 -8.08 8.28
CA LYS A 131 13.47 -9.33 7.51
C LYS A 131 13.06 -9.01 6.07
N GLU A 132 12.13 -8.08 5.87
CA GLU A 132 11.65 -7.71 4.53
C GLU A 132 12.69 -6.92 3.73
N VAL A 133 13.53 -6.11 4.37
CA VAL A 133 14.69 -5.49 3.70
C VAL A 133 15.65 -6.56 3.19
N ALA A 134 15.95 -7.58 4.01
CA ALA A 134 16.82 -8.68 3.57
C ALA A 134 16.21 -9.45 2.39
N ILE A 135 14.93 -9.81 2.47
CA ILE A 135 14.21 -10.48 1.36
C ILE A 135 14.22 -9.59 0.11
N GLY A 136 13.91 -8.30 0.27
CA GLY A 136 13.92 -7.31 -0.79
C GLY A 136 15.27 -7.22 -1.48
N LEU A 137 16.39 -7.25 -0.73
CA LEU A 137 17.74 -7.25 -1.31
C LEU A 137 17.97 -8.46 -2.21
N PHE A 138 17.62 -9.68 -1.77
CA PHE A 138 17.77 -10.88 -2.60
C PHE A 138 16.88 -10.87 -3.84
N LEU A 139 15.61 -10.47 -3.68
CA LEU A 139 14.68 -10.35 -4.81
C LEU A 139 15.15 -9.29 -5.81
N SER A 140 15.59 -8.14 -5.31
CA SER A 140 16.07 -7.03 -6.12
C SER A 140 17.29 -7.42 -6.95
N LEU A 141 18.23 -8.20 -6.39
CA LEU A 141 19.40 -8.68 -7.13
C LEU A 141 18.99 -9.57 -8.31
N GLY A 142 18.10 -10.54 -8.08
CA GLY A 142 17.60 -11.40 -9.15
C GLY A 142 16.84 -10.61 -10.22
N LEU A 143 16.02 -9.65 -9.80
CA LEU A 143 15.28 -8.77 -10.71
C LEU A 143 16.20 -7.86 -11.52
N GLY A 144 17.27 -7.32 -10.92
CA GLY A 144 18.26 -6.49 -11.61
C GLY A 144 19.02 -7.26 -12.69
N VAL A 145 19.42 -8.50 -12.40
CA VAL A 145 20.08 -9.40 -13.37
C VAL A 145 19.18 -9.68 -14.57
N VAL A 146 17.87 -9.76 -14.38
CA VAL A 146 16.91 -9.94 -15.48
C VAL A 146 16.58 -8.61 -16.18
N ALA A 147 16.53 -7.51 -15.43
CA ALA A 147 16.17 -6.19 -15.95
C ALA A 147 17.20 -5.68 -16.97
N PHE A 148 18.50 -5.81 -16.69
CA PHE A 148 19.57 -5.33 -17.57
C PHE A 148 19.47 -5.91 -19.01
N PRO A 149 19.52 -7.25 -19.23
CA PRO A 149 19.43 -7.82 -20.56
C PRO A 149 18.07 -7.57 -21.19
N ARG A 150 17.00 -7.49 -20.39
CA ARG A 150 15.65 -7.15 -20.89
C ARG A 150 15.62 -5.74 -21.49
N VAL A 151 16.20 -4.75 -20.81
CA VAL A 151 16.32 -3.38 -21.34
C VAL A 151 17.08 -3.42 -22.66
N ARG A 152 18.21 -4.13 -22.70
CA ARG A 152 19.05 -4.19 -23.90
C ARG A 152 18.41 -4.89 -25.09
N TYR A 153 17.58 -5.90 -24.82
CA TYR A 153 16.83 -6.61 -25.84
C TYR A 153 15.67 -5.77 -26.40
N LEU A 154 14.91 -5.11 -25.53
CA LEU A 154 13.72 -4.35 -25.92
C LEU A 154 14.05 -2.96 -26.47
N ALA A 155 15.17 -2.38 -26.04
CA ALA A 155 15.59 -1.03 -26.40
C ALA A 155 16.95 -1.04 -27.07
N LYS A 156 16.96 -1.30 -28.38
CA LYS A 156 18.21 -1.38 -29.16
C LYS A 156 19.04 -0.08 -29.14
N SER A 157 18.38 1.06 -28.95
CA SER A 157 19.03 2.37 -28.84
C SER A 157 19.58 2.68 -27.45
N ALA A 158 19.23 1.91 -26.41
CA ALA A 158 19.73 2.12 -25.07
C ALA A 158 21.21 1.77 -25.00
N THR A 159 22.01 2.55 -24.27
CA THR A 159 23.39 2.22 -23.96
C THR A 159 23.48 1.20 -22.81
N ASP A 160 24.67 0.63 -22.57
CA ASP A 160 24.88 -0.22 -21.39
C ASP A 160 24.73 0.55 -20.09
N LEU A 161 25.08 1.84 -20.09
CA LEU A 161 24.88 2.72 -18.94
C LEU A 161 23.39 2.97 -18.67
N ASP A 162 22.57 3.14 -19.71
CA ASP A 162 21.10 3.25 -19.55
C ASP A 162 20.51 2.00 -18.92
N ALA A 163 20.90 0.82 -19.44
CA ALA A 163 20.45 -0.45 -18.91
C ALA A 163 20.91 -0.66 -17.46
N ALA A 164 22.13 -0.26 -17.12
CA ALA A 164 22.65 -0.32 -15.75
C ALA A 164 21.89 0.64 -14.82
N ALA A 165 21.64 1.88 -15.26
CA ALA A 165 20.89 2.87 -14.48
C ALA A 165 19.46 2.40 -14.19
N ILE A 166 18.76 1.85 -15.19
CA ILE A 166 17.41 1.29 -15.03
C ILE A 166 17.42 0.07 -14.11
N ALA A 167 18.37 -0.86 -14.29
CA ALA A 167 18.45 -2.05 -13.44
C ALA A 167 18.77 -1.70 -11.97
N LEU A 168 19.72 -0.79 -11.74
CA LEU A 168 20.06 -0.32 -10.40
C LEU A 168 18.89 0.42 -9.73
N SER A 169 18.21 1.29 -10.49
CA SER A 169 16.98 1.96 -10.04
C SER A 169 15.94 0.93 -9.62
N TYR A 170 15.72 -0.10 -10.44
CA TYR A 170 14.75 -1.14 -10.14
C TYR A 170 15.07 -1.87 -8.84
N CYS A 171 16.35 -2.21 -8.62
CA CYS A 171 16.76 -2.88 -7.40
C CYS A 171 16.43 -2.05 -6.15
N LEU A 172 16.76 -0.76 -6.18
CA LEU A 172 16.50 0.16 -5.08
C LEU A 172 15.00 0.38 -4.84
N ILE A 173 14.23 0.50 -5.93
CA ILE A 173 12.77 0.64 -5.86
C ILE A 173 12.14 -0.55 -5.15
N VAL A 174 12.55 -1.78 -5.47
CA VAL A 174 12.00 -2.98 -4.84
C VAL A 174 12.24 -2.99 -3.33
N VAL A 175 13.46 -2.67 -2.88
CA VAL A 175 13.80 -2.64 -1.45
C VAL A 175 13.02 -1.55 -0.71
N VAL A 176 12.95 -0.35 -1.29
CA VAL A 176 12.22 0.79 -0.70
C VAL A 176 10.71 0.53 -0.70
N ALA A 177 10.15 0.01 -1.78
CA ALA A 177 8.73 -0.28 -1.91
C ALA A 177 8.29 -1.31 -0.85
N ASN A 178 9.01 -2.42 -0.70
CA ASN A 178 8.69 -3.43 0.32
C ASN A 178 8.75 -2.83 1.73
N SER A 179 9.75 -1.98 1.99
CA SER A 179 9.89 -1.28 3.27
C SER A 179 8.69 -0.36 3.56
N ILE A 180 8.24 0.39 2.55
CA ILE A 180 7.04 1.24 2.64
C ILE A 180 5.80 0.40 2.91
N GLY A 181 5.63 -0.72 2.20
CA GLY A 181 4.51 -1.65 2.41
C GLY A 181 4.41 -2.14 3.84
N VAL A 182 5.54 -2.56 4.44
CA VAL A 182 5.61 -2.96 5.84
C VAL A 182 5.20 -1.82 6.77
N VAL A 183 5.80 -0.65 6.60
CA VAL A 183 5.52 0.52 7.47
C VAL A 183 4.05 0.88 7.41
N VAL A 184 3.47 0.99 6.22
CA VAL A 184 2.06 1.36 6.04
C VAL A 184 1.13 0.34 6.68
N VAL A 185 1.34 -0.96 6.44
CA VAL A 185 0.48 -2.02 7.02
C VAL A 185 0.56 -2.03 8.54
N MET A 186 1.77 -1.97 9.10
CA MET A 186 1.98 -2.02 10.56
C MET A 186 1.41 -0.77 11.24
N VAL A 187 1.57 0.41 10.65
CA VAL A 187 0.99 1.66 11.16
C VAL A 187 -0.54 1.62 11.11
N LEU A 188 -1.14 1.19 10.00
CA LEU A 188 -2.60 1.05 9.89
C LEU A 188 -3.15 0.07 10.93
N HIS A 189 -2.47 -1.06 11.11
CA HIS A 189 -2.86 -2.05 12.12
C HIS A 189 -2.76 -1.49 13.54
N ARG A 190 -1.68 -0.73 13.85
CA ARG A 190 -1.51 -0.05 15.14
C ARG A 190 -2.59 1.00 15.40
N CYS A 191 -3.03 1.70 14.36
CA CYS A 191 -4.14 2.66 14.41
C CYS A 191 -5.53 2.00 14.42
N LYS A 192 -5.62 0.65 14.45
CA LYS A 192 -6.88 -0.12 14.40
C LYS A 192 -7.69 0.13 13.12
N MET A 193 -7.03 0.50 12.03
CA MET A 193 -7.64 0.66 10.70
C MET A 193 -7.53 -0.65 9.91
N ALA A 194 -8.45 -0.86 8.96
CA ALA A 194 -8.45 -2.05 8.12
C ALA A 194 -7.24 -2.05 7.17
N ALA A 195 -6.26 -2.92 7.45
CA ALA A 195 -5.06 -3.04 6.62
C ALA A 195 -5.34 -3.62 5.23
N VAL A 196 -6.51 -4.22 5.00
CA VAL A 196 -6.95 -4.74 3.68
C VAL A 196 -7.02 -3.63 2.61
N GLY A 197 -7.24 -2.37 3.02
CA GLY A 197 -7.29 -1.22 2.11
C GLY A 197 -5.93 -0.58 1.81
N SER A 198 -4.83 -1.10 2.36
CA SER A 198 -3.50 -0.52 2.17
C SER A 198 -2.90 -0.64 0.75
N PRO A 199 -3.19 -1.66 -0.08
CA PRO A 199 -2.48 -1.83 -1.36
C PRO A 199 -2.57 -0.63 -2.31
N PRO A 200 -3.73 0.01 -2.54
CA PRO A 200 -3.81 1.21 -3.39
C PRO A 200 -3.03 2.41 -2.83
N VAL A 201 -3.00 2.58 -1.51
CA VAL A 201 -2.23 3.66 -0.85
C VAL A 201 -0.74 3.41 -1.05
N VAL A 202 -0.30 2.19 -0.80
CA VAL A 202 1.09 1.78 -0.98
C VAL A 202 1.51 1.97 -2.44
N GLN A 203 0.67 1.59 -3.40
CA GLN A 203 0.94 1.81 -4.82
C GLN A 203 1.20 3.29 -5.13
N VAL A 204 0.35 4.21 -4.69
CA VAL A 204 0.55 5.65 -4.95
C VAL A 204 1.85 6.15 -4.34
N VAL A 205 2.20 5.70 -3.14
CA VAL A 205 3.48 6.07 -2.51
C VAL A 205 4.66 5.50 -3.31
N VAL A 206 4.55 4.26 -3.80
CA VAL A 206 5.57 3.62 -4.65
C VAL A 206 5.68 4.31 -6.01
N ASP A 207 4.60 4.84 -6.57
CA ASP A 207 4.65 5.64 -7.79
C ASP A 207 5.50 6.89 -7.59
N VAL A 208 5.21 7.67 -6.55
CA VAL A 208 5.94 8.91 -6.27
C VAL A 208 7.40 8.63 -5.91
N THR A 209 7.63 7.70 -4.98
CA THR A 209 8.99 7.38 -4.51
C THR A 209 9.80 6.64 -5.58
N GLY A 210 9.18 5.74 -6.34
CA GLY A 210 9.83 4.98 -7.41
C GLY A 210 10.25 5.86 -8.58
N THR A 211 9.40 6.81 -8.98
CA THR A 211 9.77 7.84 -9.95
C THR A 211 10.93 8.69 -9.44
N ALA A 212 10.88 9.16 -8.18
CA ALA A 212 11.97 9.93 -7.58
C ALA A 212 13.30 9.16 -7.58
N ILE A 213 13.29 7.90 -7.14
CA ILE A 213 14.49 7.04 -7.10
C ILE A 213 15.04 6.87 -8.51
N THR A 214 14.19 6.60 -9.50
CA THR A 214 14.61 6.43 -10.90
C THR A 214 15.32 7.68 -11.40
N MET A 215 14.71 8.86 -11.23
CA MET A 215 15.31 10.10 -11.73
C MET A 215 16.61 10.45 -11.02
N VAL A 216 16.68 10.27 -9.69
CA VAL A 216 17.89 10.55 -8.91
C VAL A 216 19.03 9.58 -9.28
N VAL A 217 18.75 8.28 -9.37
CA VAL A 217 19.74 7.26 -9.70
C VAL A 217 20.20 7.41 -11.15
N ALA A 218 19.28 7.58 -12.09
CA ALA A 218 19.61 7.80 -13.50
C ALA A 218 20.45 9.06 -13.67
N ASN A 219 20.10 10.17 -12.99
CA ASN A 219 20.92 11.38 -13.00
C ASN A 219 22.30 11.17 -12.39
N ALA A 220 22.42 10.36 -11.33
CA ALA A 220 23.72 10.07 -10.71
C ALA A 220 24.61 9.19 -11.59
N VAL A 221 24.03 8.23 -12.33
CA VAL A 221 24.75 7.28 -13.17
C VAL A 221 25.09 7.87 -14.55
N LEU A 222 24.13 8.57 -15.16
CA LEU A 222 24.23 9.10 -16.52
C LEU A 222 24.70 10.57 -16.52
N GLY A 223 24.42 11.32 -15.45
CA GLY A 223 24.68 12.76 -15.35
C GLY A 223 26.09 13.17 -14.95
N VAL A 224 27.13 12.39 -15.27
CA VAL A 224 28.51 12.88 -15.29
C VAL A 224 28.78 13.57 -16.65
N ALA A 225 28.08 14.68 -16.83
CA ALA A 225 28.48 15.79 -17.67
C ALA A 225 27.86 17.06 -17.05
N LYS A 226 28.46 17.53 -15.94
CA LYS A 226 28.48 18.96 -15.65
C LYS A 226 29.26 19.62 -16.79
N GLY A 227 28.61 19.82 -17.93
CA GLY A 227 29.04 20.77 -18.93
C GLY A 227 28.50 22.12 -18.52
N GLU A 228 29.44 23.03 -18.19
CA GLU A 228 29.30 24.46 -17.90
C GLU A 228 29.02 24.85 -16.44
#